data_AF-A0A1Y5GZM5-F1
#
_entry.id   AF-A0A1Y5GZM5-F1
#
_cell.length_a   1.000
_cell.length_b   1.000
_cell.length_c   1.000
_cell.angle_alpha   90.00
_cell.angle_beta   90.00
_cell.angle_gamma   90.00
#
_symmetry.space_group_name_H-M   'P 1'
#
loop_
_entity.id
_entity.type
_entity.pdbx_description
1 polymer ?
#
loop_
_entity_poly.entity_id
_entity_poly.type
_entity_poly.pdbx_seq_one_letter_code
_entity_poly.pdbx_strand_id
1 'polypeptide(L)'
;MFDNAWATPACTTTRASMLTGKHGINSGVTYVPAKLDESIQTLPRLLKADNASASHQMAVFGKWHLGGGTSTATHPNDSGIEHYAGNLTNLDDYYHWQLTENGVTTTSNEYHTSKVPDLAID
;
A
#
# COMPACT_ATOMS: atom_id res chain seq x y z
N MET A 1 -6.86 21.08 -9.86
CA MET A 1 -7.51 20.10 -10.76
C MET A 1 -6.56 19.84 -11.92
N PHE A 2 -6.35 18.58 -12.30
CA PHE A 2 -5.51 18.21 -13.45
C PHE A 2 -6.42 17.76 -14.59
N ASP A 3 -6.31 18.38 -15.77
CA ASP A 3 -7.13 18.02 -16.94
C ASP A 3 -6.59 16.79 -17.68
N ASN A 4 -5.35 16.40 -17.39
CA ASN A 4 -4.61 15.35 -18.09
C ASN A 4 -3.81 14.50 -17.08
N ALA A 5 -4.44 13.46 -16.56
CA ALA A 5 -3.83 12.50 -15.64
C ALA A 5 -4.20 11.07 -16.06
N TRP A 6 -3.22 10.16 -16.06
CA TRP A 6 -3.40 8.78 -16.49
C TRP A 6 -2.91 7.80 -15.42
N ALA A 7 -3.53 6.63 -15.41
CA ALA A 7 -3.15 5.50 -14.57
C ALA A 7 -3.01 4.25 -15.45
N THR A 8 -2.42 3.20 -14.89
CA THR A 8 -2.45 1.88 -15.54
C THR A 8 -3.85 1.26 -15.38
N PRO A 9 -4.27 0.32 -16.23
CA PRO A 9 -5.66 -0.18 -16.24
C PRO A 9 -6.04 -1.08 -15.05
N ALA A 10 -5.14 -1.29 -14.08
CA ALA A 10 -5.40 -2.12 -12.91
C ALA A 10 -4.86 -1.52 -11.61
N CYS A 11 -5.44 -1.95 -10.49
CA CYS A 11 -5.13 -1.39 -9.17
C CYS A 11 -3.69 -1.71 -8.72
N THR A 12 -3.24 -2.96 -8.79
CA THR A 12 -1.89 -3.39 -8.37
C THR A 12 -0.81 -2.66 -9.19
N THR A 13 -0.96 -2.61 -10.52
CA THR A 13 0.00 -1.93 -11.41
C THR A 13 0.05 -0.42 -11.17
N THR A 14 -1.10 0.23 -10.90
CA THR A 14 -1.14 1.67 -10.60
C THR A 14 -0.48 1.98 -9.26
N ARG A 15 -0.76 1.18 -8.22
CA ARG A 15 -0.15 1.33 -6.89
C ARG A 15 1.36 1.14 -6.94
N ALA A 16 1.84 0.14 -7.69
CA ALA A 16 3.27 -0.07 -7.88
C ALA A 16 3.92 1.12 -8.60
N SER A 17 3.29 1.64 -9.66
CA SER A 17 3.78 2.84 -10.34
C SER A 17 3.81 4.08 -9.44
N MET A 18 2.81 4.26 -8.57
CA MET A 18 2.79 5.36 -7.60
C MET A 18 3.93 5.23 -6.57
N LEU A 19 4.17 4.04 -6.03
CA LEU A 19 5.21 3.84 -5.01
C LEU A 19 6.62 3.86 -5.58
N THR A 20 6.81 3.46 -6.83
CA THR A 20 8.16 3.31 -7.42
C THR A 20 8.54 4.40 -8.39
N GLY A 21 7.55 5.18 -8.89
CA GLY A 21 7.75 6.12 -10.00
C GLY A 21 8.06 5.44 -11.34
N LYS A 22 7.85 4.13 -11.45
CA LYS A 22 8.27 3.32 -12.61
C LYS A 22 7.08 2.74 -13.37
N HIS A 23 7.23 2.61 -14.69
CA HIS A 23 6.35 1.76 -15.50
C HIS A 23 6.49 0.30 -15.08
N GLY A 24 5.44 -0.51 -15.29
CA GLY A 24 5.38 -1.90 -14.84
C GLY A 24 6.59 -2.75 -15.26
N ILE A 25 7.09 -2.55 -16.48
CA ILE A 25 8.29 -3.26 -16.99
C ILE A 25 9.55 -2.98 -16.16
N ASN A 26 9.62 -1.85 -15.46
CA ASN A 26 10.76 -1.41 -14.68
C ASN A 26 10.55 -1.62 -13.16
N SER A 27 9.30 -1.77 -12.70
CA SER A 27 8.97 -2.13 -11.31
C SER A 27 8.82 -3.64 -11.10
N GLY A 28 8.72 -4.42 -12.19
CA GLY A 28 8.40 -5.85 -12.14
C GLY A 28 6.90 -6.16 -11.97
N VAL A 29 6.06 -5.14 -11.81
CA VAL A 29 4.61 -5.29 -11.58
C VAL A 29 3.84 -4.93 -12.86
N THR A 30 3.53 -5.94 -13.67
CA THR A 30 2.87 -5.76 -14.98
C THR A 30 1.48 -6.38 -15.11
N TYR A 31 1.02 -7.14 -14.10
CA TYR A 31 -0.25 -7.87 -14.12
C TYR A 31 -0.89 -7.93 -12.72
N VAL A 32 -2.05 -8.57 -12.62
CA VAL A 32 -2.75 -8.84 -11.36
C VAL A 32 -3.09 -10.33 -11.29
N PRO A 33 -2.83 -11.04 -10.17
CA PRO A 33 -2.11 -10.58 -8.99
C PRO A 33 -0.60 -10.60 -9.23
N ALA A 34 0.10 -9.52 -8.88
CA ALA A 34 1.56 -9.46 -8.88
C ALA A 34 2.08 -8.96 -7.53
N LYS A 35 3.27 -9.41 -7.15
CA LYS A 35 3.95 -9.00 -5.91
C LYS A 35 4.98 -7.93 -6.25
N LEU A 36 4.98 -6.80 -5.53
CA LEU A 36 6.07 -5.84 -5.60
C LEU A 36 7.27 -6.42 -4.85
N ASP A 37 8.39 -6.59 -5.54
CA ASP A 37 9.64 -7.03 -4.91
C ASP A 37 10.07 -6.03 -3.82
N GLU A 38 10.23 -6.52 -2.60
CA GLU A 38 10.58 -5.71 -1.44
C GLU A 38 12.00 -5.13 -1.54
N SER A 39 12.84 -5.53 -2.49
CA SER A 39 14.15 -4.91 -2.74
C SER A 39 14.07 -3.66 -3.64
N ILE A 40 12.95 -3.46 -4.35
CA ILE A 40 12.76 -2.28 -5.22
C ILE A 40 12.79 -1.01 -4.36
N GLN A 41 13.48 0.01 -4.87
CA GLN A 41 13.48 1.33 -4.26
C GLN A 41 12.09 1.97 -4.42
N THR A 42 11.47 2.36 -3.29
CA THR A 42 10.16 3.01 -3.22
C THR A 42 10.30 4.46 -2.78
N LEU A 43 9.30 5.30 -3.06
CA LEU A 43 9.23 6.69 -2.64
C LEU A 43 9.42 6.84 -1.11
N PRO A 44 8.76 6.04 -0.26
CA PRO A 44 9.00 6.09 1.19
C PRO A 44 10.47 5.84 1.57
N ARG A 45 11.11 4.86 0.93
CA ARG A 45 12.55 4.59 1.18
C ARG A 45 13.45 5.73 0.72
N LEU A 46 13.13 6.34 -0.42
CA LEU A 46 13.85 7.52 -0.93
C LEU A 46 13.73 8.70 0.04
N LEU A 47 12.52 8.98 0.53
CA LEU A 47 12.29 10.06 1.49
C LEU A 47 13.01 9.80 2.82
N LYS A 48 13.04 8.56 3.29
CA LYS A 48 13.77 8.21 4.53
C LYS A 48 15.29 8.32 4.38
N ALA A 49 15.83 8.01 3.21
CA ALA A 49 17.26 8.05 2.94
C ALA A 49 17.78 9.48 2.68
N ASP A 50 16.90 10.43 2.35
CA ASP A 50 17.26 11.82 2.11
C ASP A 50 17.32 12.63 3.41
N ASN A 51 18.42 13.37 3.63
CA ASN A 51 18.65 14.11 4.88
C ASN A 51 17.61 15.20 5.13
N ALA A 52 17.06 15.82 4.07
CA ALA A 52 16.07 16.88 4.24
C ALA A 52 14.70 16.31 4.64
N SER A 53 14.40 15.07 4.25
CA SER A 53 13.15 14.39 4.61
C SER A 53 13.27 13.30 5.66
N ALA A 54 14.46 13.00 6.19
CA ALA A 54 14.70 11.91 7.15
C ALA A 54 13.85 11.97 8.44
N SER A 55 13.33 13.15 8.79
CA SER A 55 12.45 13.36 9.94
C SER A 55 10.95 13.18 9.63
N HIS A 56 10.57 12.97 8.36
CA HIS A 56 9.18 12.72 8.00
C HIS A 56 8.77 11.33 8.45
N GLN A 57 7.64 11.27 9.15
CA GLN A 57 6.96 10.02 9.43
C GLN A 57 6.06 9.66 8.25
N MET A 58 6.04 8.39 7.87
CA MET A 58 5.28 7.93 6.72
C MET A 58 4.31 6.83 7.10
N ALA A 59 3.04 7.06 6.76
CA ALA A 59 1.97 6.13 7.01
C ALA A 59 1.17 5.84 5.72
N VAL A 60 0.65 4.62 5.60
CA VAL A 60 -0.31 4.23 4.57
C VAL A 60 -1.52 3.60 5.24
N PHE A 61 -2.69 4.18 4.96
CA PHE A 61 -3.97 3.71 5.47
C PHE A 61 -4.83 3.14 4.35
N GLY A 62 -5.51 2.03 4.63
CA GLY A 62 -6.41 1.35 3.70
C GLY A 62 -5.72 0.31 2.82
N LYS A 63 -6.21 0.16 1.59
CA LYS A 63 -5.89 -1.02 0.76
C LYS A 63 -4.43 -1.03 0.28
N TRP A 64 -3.69 -2.12 0.52
CA TRP A 64 -2.33 -2.31 0.00
C TRP A 64 -2.27 -2.90 -1.42
N HIS A 65 -2.70 -4.16 -1.59
CA HIS A 65 -2.83 -4.87 -2.87
C HIS A 65 -1.58 -5.00 -3.74
N LEU A 66 -0.40 -5.08 -3.11
CA LEU A 66 0.89 -5.30 -3.75
C LEU A 66 1.63 -6.56 -3.28
N GLY A 67 0.98 -7.39 -2.44
CA GLY A 67 1.59 -8.63 -1.90
C GLY A 67 1.43 -9.88 -2.77
N GLY A 68 0.93 -9.74 -4.01
CA GLY A 68 0.63 -10.89 -4.88
C GLY A 68 -0.61 -11.68 -4.47
N GLY A 69 -0.70 -12.95 -4.90
CA GLY A 69 -1.83 -13.84 -4.61
C GLY A 69 -1.92 -14.26 -3.14
N THR A 70 -0.80 -14.26 -2.42
CA THR A 70 -0.71 -14.52 -0.98
C THR A 70 0.21 -13.48 -0.35
N SER A 71 -0.39 -12.42 0.20
CA SER A 71 0.37 -11.35 0.86
C SER A 71 0.77 -11.79 2.27
N THR A 72 2.05 -11.63 2.62
CA THR A 72 2.47 -11.60 4.03
C THR A 72 1.91 -10.33 4.68
N ALA A 73 1.63 -10.41 5.99
CA ALA A 73 1.09 -9.27 6.73
C ALA A 73 2.09 -8.09 6.83
N THR A 74 3.39 -8.40 6.79
CA THR A 74 4.49 -7.43 6.87
C THR A 74 4.83 -6.79 5.53
N HIS A 75 4.27 -7.24 4.41
CA HIS A 75 4.66 -6.77 3.07
C HIS A 75 4.66 -5.23 2.91
N PRO A 76 3.67 -4.47 3.44
CA PRO A 76 3.74 -3.01 3.41
C PRO A 76 4.98 -2.47 4.13
N ASN A 77 5.27 -2.98 5.33
CA ASN A 77 6.42 -2.57 6.13
C ASN A 77 7.74 -2.97 5.47
N ASP A 78 7.81 -4.20 4.94
CA ASP A 78 8.97 -4.70 4.20
C ASP A 78 9.21 -3.87 2.92
N SER A 79 8.18 -3.24 2.35
CA SER A 79 8.27 -2.32 1.20
C SER A 79 8.67 -0.88 1.57
N GLY A 80 8.94 -0.61 2.85
CA GLY A 80 9.41 0.67 3.36
C GLY A 80 8.35 1.58 3.97
N ILE A 81 7.13 1.09 4.22
CA ILE A 81 6.11 1.84 4.95
C ILE A 81 6.36 1.69 6.46
N GLU A 82 6.56 2.79 7.18
CA GLU A 82 6.83 2.72 8.62
C GLU A 82 5.58 2.32 9.40
N HIS A 83 4.47 3.01 9.12
CA HIS A 83 3.17 2.70 9.71
C HIS A 83 2.18 2.29 8.62
N TYR A 84 1.67 1.06 8.69
CA TYR A 84 0.61 0.59 7.81
C TYR A 84 -0.59 0.13 8.63
N ALA A 85 -1.78 0.55 8.22
CA ALA A 85 -3.04 0.09 8.77
C ALA A 85 -4.12 -0.03 7.68
N GLY A 86 -4.55 -1.25 7.37
CA GLY A 86 -5.62 -1.49 6.39
C GLY A 86 -5.67 -2.90 5.84
N ASN A 87 -6.43 -3.11 4.77
CA ASN A 87 -6.62 -4.42 4.15
C ASN A 87 -5.58 -4.74 3.06
N LEU A 88 -5.00 -5.94 3.10
CA LEU A 88 -3.93 -6.32 2.17
C LEU A 88 -4.42 -6.63 0.75
N THR A 89 -5.67 -7.10 0.62
CA THR A 89 -6.25 -7.60 -0.64
C THR A 89 -7.61 -6.94 -0.92
N ASN A 90 -8.37 -7.44 -1.91
CA ASN A 90 -9.79 -7.12 -2.02
C ASN A 90 -10.54 -7.55 -0.74
N LEU A 91 -11.65 -6.87 -0.47
CA LEU A 91 -12.58 -7.24 0.60
C LEU A 91 -13.72 -8.05 0.00
N ASP A 92 -14.12 -9.11 0.71
CA ASP A 92 -15.33 -9.86 0.39
C ASP A 92 -16.56 -9.25 1.10
N ASP A 93 -16.36 -8.66 2.29
CA ASP A 93 -17.37 -7.97 3.07
C ASP A 93 -16.80 -6.67 3.64
N TYR A 94 -17.55 -5.58 3.54
CA TYR A 94 -17.18 -4.26 4.04
C TYR A 94 -17.52 -4.04 5.53
N TYR A 95 -18.32 -4.92 6.13
CA TYR A 95 -18.69 -4.89 7.55
C TYR A 95 -18.00 -5.99 8.36
N HIS A 96 -17.29 -6.91 7.71
CA HIS A 96 -16.52 -7.98 8.35
C HIS A 96 -15.25 -8.26 7.57
N TRP A 97 -14.14 -7.64 7.97
CA TRP A 97 -12.92 -7.64 7.16
C TRP A 97 -11.64 -7.74 7.99
N GLN A 98 -10.56 -8.17 7.33
CA GLN A 98 -9.25 -8.26 7.94
C GLN A 98 -8.52 -6.91 7.90
N LEU A 99 -8.28 -6.33 9.08
CA LEU A 99 -7.43 -5.17 9.30
C LEU A 99 -6.03 -5.64 9.66
N THR A 100 -5.04 -5.26 8.88
CA THR A 100 -3.64 -5.48 9.18
C THR A 100 -2.99 -4.18 9.63
N GLU A 101 -2.40 -4.18 10.81
CA GLU A 101 -1.64 -3.08 11.39
C GLU A 101 -0.23 -3.54 11.70
N ASN A 102 0.77 -2.97 11.01
CA ASN A 102 2.20 -3.26 11.18
C ASN A 102 2.54 -4.76 11.30
N GLY A 103 2.00 -5.57 10.38
CA GLY A 103 2.25 -7.01 10.34
C GLY A 103 1.32 -7.87 11.20
N VAL A 104 0.43 -7.26 11.99
CA VAL A 104 -0.55 -7.98 12.81
C VAL A 104 -1.93 -7.86 12.18
N THR A 105 -2.58 -8.98 11.91
CA THR A 105 -3.92 -9.01 11.32
C THR A 105 -4.97 -9.34 12.36
N THR A 106 -6.02 -8.52 12.42
CA THR A 106 -7.22 -8.71 13.25
C THR A 106 -8.48 -8.57 12.41
N THR A 107 -9.61 -9.06 12.92
CA THR A 107 -10.92 -8.86 12.27
C THR A 107 -11.55 -7.58 12.77
N SER A 108 -11.97 -6.71 11.86
CA SER A 108 -12.84 -5.55 12.13
C SER A 108 -14.28 -5.87 11.74
N ASN A 109 -15.22 -5.45 12.60
CA ASN A 109 -16.67 -5.49 12.32
C ASN A 109 -17.26 -4.09 12.07
N GLU A 110 -16.40 -3.09 11.94
CA GLU A 110 -16.81 -1.72 11.60
C GLU A 110 -16.84 -1.56 10.08
N TYR A 111 -17.73 -0.69 9.58
CA TYR A 111 -17.80 -0.42 8.14
C TYR A 111 -16.46 0.14 7.63
N HIS A 112 -15.83 -0.60 6.70
CA HIS A 112 -14.47 -0.35 6.22
C HIS A 112 -14.24 1.10 5.79
N THR A 113 -15.17 1.69 5.04
CA THR A 113 -15.00 3.04 4.48
C THR A 113 -15.11 4.14 5.53
N SER A 114 -15.76 3.89 6.68
CA SER A 114 -15.72 4.78 7.84
C SER A 114 -14.46 4.55 8.67
N LYS A 115 -14.10 3.28 8.90
CA LYS A 115 -12.96 2.93 9.77
C LYS A 115 -11.61 3.38 9.20
N VAL A 116 -11.39 3.29 7.89
CA VAL A 116 -10.09 3.65 7.28
C VAL A 116 -9.69 5.11 7.53
N PRO A 117 -10.59 6.10 7.34
CA PRO A 117 -10.33 7.48 7.78
C PRO A 117 -10.03 7.62 9.28
N ASP A 118 -10.76 6.90 10.14
CA ASP A 118 -10.55 6.98 11.60
C ASP A 118 -9.14 6.53 11.99
N LEU A 119 -8.62 5.48 11.34
CA LEU A 119 -7.23 5.02 11.54
C LEU A 119 -6.17 6.09 11.23
N ALA A 120 -6.49 7.09 10.41
CA ALA A 120 -5.56 8.16 10.03
C ALA A 120 -5.62 9.39 10.95
N ILE A 121 -6.60 9.45 11.86
CA ILE A 121 -6.78 10.56 12.81
C ILE A 121 -6.05 10.28 14.12
N ASP A 122 -6.06 9.01 14.56
CA ASP A 122 -5.42 8.54 15.79
C ASP A 122 -3.88 8.58 15.71
#